data_AF-A0A9D8MTY0-F1
#
_entry.id   AF-A0A9D8MTY0-F1
#
_cell.length_a   1.000
_cell.length_b   1.000
_cell.length_c   1.000
_cell.angle_alpha   90.00
_cell.angle_beta   90.00
_cell.angle_gamma   90.00
#
_symmetry.space_group_name_H-M   'P 1'
#
loop_
_entity.id
_entity.type
_entity.pdbx_description
1 polymer ?
#
loop_
_entity_poly.entity_id
_entity_poly.type
_entity_poly.pdbx_seq_one_letter_code
_entity_poly.pdbx_strand_id
1 'polypeptide(L)'
;NVQWLGRGPHENYPDRKTSAFMGVWDGTVNGMTEEYIKPQSMGERCDIEWVTFTDDKGEGIRIRKTEGDLSFSALHYMDEELWQTKYKHELKNVYRPEIILHLDAAMRGLGNASCGPGPLPQYELQEKSYSYGFVIEPIK
;
A
#
# COMPACT_ATOMS: atom_id res chain seq x y z
N ASN A 1 -6.96 13.58 -0.03
CA ASN A 1 -6.55 13.28 -1.42
C ASN A 1 -5.22 12.55 -1.42
N VAL A 2 -5.00 11.64 -2.36
CA VAL A 2 -3.72 10.95 -2.57
C VAL A 2 -3.31 11.04 -4.04
N GLN A 3 -2.04 11.31 -4.30
CA GLN A 3 -1.46 11.25 -5.64
C GLN A 3 -0.10 10.57 -5.56
N TRP A 4 0.26 9.72 -6.51
CA TRP A 4 1.56 9.05 -6.49
C TRP A 4 2.15 8.86 -7.88
N LEU A 5 3.47 8.87 -7.95
CA LEU A 5 4.22 8.34 -9.10
C LEU A 5 4.72 6.95 -8.74
N GLY A 6 4.23 5.94 -9.47
CA GLY A 6 4.57 4.54 -9.25
C GLY A 6 3.64 3.62 -10.01
N ARG A 7 3.53 2.36 -9.58
CA ARG A 7 2.56 1.43 -10.19
C ARG A 7 1.13 1.71 -9.76
N GLY A 8 0.22 1.62 -10.72
CA GLY A 8 -1.20 1.81 -10.48
C GLY A 8 -2.06 1.56 -11.72
N PRO A 9 -3.35 1.96 -11.67
CA PRO A 9 -4.00 2.64 -10.54
C PRO A 9 -4.41 1.69 -9.40
N HIS A 10 -4.63 0.41 -9.70
CA HIS A 10 -5.07 -0.63 -8.76
C HIS A 10 -3.94 -1.17 -7.89
N GLU A 11 -4.33 -1.88 -6.83
CA GLU A 11 -3.37 -2.53 -5.94
C GLU A 11 -2.49 -3.54 -6.66
N ASN A 12 -1.25 -3.63 -6.21
CA ASN A 12 -0.27 -4.49 -6.82
C ASN A 12 0.76 -4.95 -5.79
N TYR A 13 1.30 -6.15 -6.01
CA TYR A 13 2.22 -6.83 -5.11
C TYR A 13 3.45 -7.33 -5.88
N PRO A 14 4.58 -7.65 -5.22
CA PRO A 14 5.83 -8.02 -5.89
C PRO A 14 5.69 -9.13 -6.93
N ASP A 15 4.82 -10.12 -6.69
CA ASP A 15 4.52 -11.25 -7.58
C ASP A 15 3.26 -11.06 -8.45
N ARG A 16 2.57 -9.91 -8.31
CA ARG A 16 1.33 -9.59 -9.03
C ARG A 16 1.26 -8.09 -9.36
N LYS A 17 2.18 -7.60 -10.19
CA LYS A 17 2.25 -6.18 -10.60
C LYS A 17 2.35 -5.89 -12.11
N THR A 18 2.36 -6.91 -12.97
CA THR A 18 2.51 -6.74 -14.43
C THR A 18 1.39 -5.91 -15.07
N SER A 19 0.18 -5.96 -14.52
CA SER A 19 -0.96 -5.17 -15.01
C SER A 19 -0.95 -3.71 -14.50
N ALA A 20 -0.12 -3.38 -13.51
CA ALA A 20 -0.04 -2.05 -12.92
C ALA A 20 1.12 -1.29 -13.57
N PHE A 21 0.79 -0.29 -14.38
CA PHE A 21 1.77 0.50 -15.12
C PHE A 21 2.36 1.60 -14.27
N MET A 22 3.60 1.98 -14.58
CA MET A 22 4.22 3.18 -14.02
C MET A 22 3.52 4.42 -14.57
N GLY A 23 3.14 5.33 -13.68
CA GLY A 23 2.47 6.57 -14.05
C GLY A 23 2.22 7.46 -12.84
N VAL A 24 1.67 8.65 -13.11
CA VAL A 24 1.11 9.51 -12.05
C VAL A 24 -0.37 9.17 -11.93
N TRP A 25 -0.78 8.78 -10.73
CA TRP A 25 -2.14 8.37 -10.41
C TRP A 25 -2.67 9.23 -9.28
N ASP A 26 -3.98 9.46 -9.26
CA ASP A 26 -4.68 10.22 -8.22
C ASP A 26 -5.91 9.47 -7.69
N GLY A 27 -6.34 9.84 -6.49
CA GLY A 27 -7.51 9.28 -5.84
C GLY A 27 -7.71 9.77 -4.42
N THR A 28 -8.36 8.95 -3.61
CA THR A 28 -8.55 9.19 -2.17
C THR A 28 -8.14 7.96 -1.37
N VAL A 29 -7.78 8.13 -0.10
CA VAL A 29 -7.46 7.01 0.79
C VAL A 29 -8.65 6.05 0.92
N ASN A 30 -9.88 6.57 0.99
CA ASN A 30 -11.10 5.76 0.93
C ASN A 30 -11.18 4.91 -0.35
N GLY A 31 -10.76 5.46 -1.50
CA GLY A 31 -10.72 4.75 -2.77
C GLY A 31 -9.61 3.69 -2.89
N MET A 32 -8.71 3.59 -1.92
CA MET A 32 -7.67 2.55 -1.87
C MET A 32 -8.11 1.28 -1.13
N THR A 33 -9.30 1.28 -0.52
CA THR A 33 -9.86 0.11 0.17
C THR A 33 -10.43 -0.88 -0.84
N GLU A 34 -10.04 -2.15 -0.72
CA GLU A 34 -10.55 -3.24 -1.56
C GLU A 34 -11.77 -3.95 -0.95
N GLU A 35 -12.57 -4.56 -1.81
CA GLU A 35 -13.85 -5.17 -1.45
C GLU A 35 -13.77 -6.68 -1.17
N TYR A 36 -12.70 -7.15 -0.52
CA TYR A 36 -12.55 -8.56 -0.17
C TYR A 36 -13.66 -9.05 0.78
N ILE A 37 -14.18 -10.26 0.54
CA ILE A 37 -15.26 -10.87 1.36
C ILE A 37 -14.83 -11.00 2.82
N LYS A 38 -13.62 -11.55 3.03
CA LYS A 38 -12.91 -11.52 4.31
C LYS A 38 -11.86 -10.41 4.22
N PRO A 39 -11.92 -9.39 5.08
CA PRO A 39 -10.87 -8.39 5.15
C PRO A 39 -9.49 -9.00 5.39
N GLN A 40 -8.48 -8.38 4.78
CA GLN A 40 -7.09 -8.79 4.79
C GLN A 40 -6.22 -7.59 4.39
N SER A 41 -4.89 -7.72 4.42
CA SER A 41 -3.99 -6.73 3.84
C SER A 41 -4.39 -6.44 2.39
N MET A 42 -4.44 -5.16 2.04
CA MET A 42 -4.94 -4.66 0.75
C MET A 42 -4.32 -3.31 0.43
N GLY A 43 -4.48 -2.85 -0.80
CA GLY A 43 -4.18 -1.46 -1.15
C GLY A 43 -2.70 -1.16 -1.40
N GLU A 44 -1.84 -2.17 -1.47
CA GLU A 44 -0.41 -2.01 -1.73
C GLU A 44 -0.15 -1.37 -3.09
N ARG A 45 0.86 -0.50 -3.18
CA ARG A 45 1.35 0.11 -4.42
C ARG A 45 2.87 -0.01 -4.47
N CYS A 46 3.38 -0.81 -5.39
CA CYS A 46 4.82 -1.04 -5.55
C CYS A 46 5.52 0.03 -6.42
N ASP A 47 6.85 0.02 -6.36
CA ASP A 47 7.77 0.76 -7.22
C ASP A 47 7.49 2.27 -7.23
N ILE A 48 7.37 2.84 -6.03
CA ILE A 48 6.97 4.22 -5.81
C ILE A 48 8.19 5.14 -5.91
N GLU A 49 8.03 6.28 -6.56
CA GLU A 49 9.02 7.36 -6.58
C GLU A 49 8.63 8.47 -5.59
N TRP A 50 7.34 8.81 -5.55
CA TRP A 50 6.78 9.71 -4.55
C TRP A 50 5.28 9.46 -4.37
N VAL A 51 4.77 9.82 -3.20
CA VAL A 51 3.34 9.90 -2.88
C VAL A 51 3.06 11.21 -2.15
N THR A 52 1.92 11.83 -2.42
CA THR A 52 1.41 12.99 -1.70
C THR A 52 0.09 12.67 -1.03
N PHE A 53 -0.10 13.26 0.14
CA PHE A 53 -1.37 13.27 0.85
C PHE A 53 -1.72 14.72 1.15
N THR A 54 -2.86 15.19 0.65
CA THR A 54 -3.32 16.56 0.87
C THR A 54 -4.77 16.60 1.34
N ASP A 55 -5.12 17.67 2.04
CA ASP A 55 -6.50 18.06 2.25
C ASP A 55 -7.13 18.65 0.97
N ASP A 56 -8.34 19.18 1.08
CA ASP A 56 -9.07 19.81 -0.02
C ASP A 56 -8.55 21.23 -0.36
N LYS A 57 -7.68 21.79 0.47
CA LYS A 57 -7.01 23.07 0.24
C LYS A 57 -5.65 22.92 -0.42
N GLY A 58 -5.19 21.68 -0.63
CA GLY A 58 -3.87 21.36 -1.18
C GLY A 58 -2.75 21.29 -0.13
N GLU A 59 -3.07 21.51 1.15
CA GLU A 59 -2.08 21.45 2.24
C GLU A 59 -1.84 20.00 2.63
N GLY A 60 -0.58 19.61 2.81
CA GLY A 60 -0.25 18.26 3.22
C GLY A 60 1.22 17.91 3.15
N ILE A 61 1.51 16.64 2.88
CA ILE A 61 2.87 16.11 2.82
C ILE A 61 3.14 15.41 1.49
N ARG A 62 4.39 15.48 1.06
CA ARG A 62 4.99 14.62 0.04
C ARG A 62 6.02 13.71 0.70
N ILE A 63 5.98 12.45 0.32
CA ILE A 63 6.97 11.45 0.67
C ILE A 63 7.67 11.08 -0.62
N ARG A 64 8.98 11.27 -0.68
CA ARG A 64 9.77 11.02 -1.89
C ARG A 64 10.90 10.05 -1.58
N LYS A 65 11.01 9.02 -2.39
CA LYS A 65 12.09 8.04 -2.32
C LYS A 65 13.43 8.73 -2.58
N THR A 66 14.43 8.37 -1.79
CA THR A 66 15.83 8.82 -1.97
C THR A 66 16.77 7.66 -2.23
N GLU A 67 16.47 6.47 -1.73
CA GLU A 67 17.29 5.27 -1.89
C GLU A 67 16.44 4.00 -1.79
N GLY A 68 16.88 2.94 -2.46
CA GLY A 68 16.29 1.62 -2.38
C GLY A 68 14.96 1.49 -3.12
N ASP A 69 14.20 0.47 -2.77
CA ASP A 69 12.81 0.30 -3.19
C ASP A 69 11.88 0.92 -2.15
N LEU A 70 10.75 1.45 -2.61
CA LEU A 70 9.71 1.99 -1.75
C LEU A 70 8.36 1.54 -2.32
N SER A 71 7.55 0.95 -1.46
CA SER A 71 6.13 0.70 -1.71
C SER A 71 5.32 1.37 -0.61
N PHE A 72 4.01 1.56 -0.83
CA PHE A 72 3.15 2.08 0.23
C PHE A 72 1.75 1.48 0.17
N SER A 73 1.12 1.43 1.34
CA SER A 73 -0.32 1.30 1.49
C SER A 73 -0.83 2.41 2.40
N ALA A 74 -2.04 2.90 2.15
CA ALA A 74 -2.69 3.92 2.98
C ALA A 74 -4.16 3.55 3.15
N LEU A 75 -4.58 3.30 4.39
CA LEU A 75 -5.92 2.84 4.73
C LEU A 75 -6.43 3.52 6.02
N HIS A 76 -7.71 3.35 6.32
CA HIS A 76 -8.35 3.81 7.56
C HIS A 76 -8.49 2.70 8.61
N TYR A 77 -7.64 1.67 8.54
CA TYR A 77 -7.72 0.46 9.35
C TYR A 77 -6.34 0.04 9.85
N MET A 78 -6.24 -0.40 11.11
CA MET A 78 -5.01 -1.02 11.60
C MET A 78 -4.91 -2.46 11.11
N ASP A 79 -3.69 -2.96 10.92
CA ASP A 79 -3.45 -4.33 10.45
C ASP A 79 -4.07 -5.39 11.36
N GLU A 80 -4.00 -5.19 12.68
CA GLU A 80 -4.60 -6.11 13.65
C GLU A 80 -6.14 -6.15 13.52
N GLU A 81 -6.77 -5.00 13.27
CA GLU A 81 -8.22 -4.90 13.09
C GLU A 81 -8.66 -5.57 11.78
N LEU A 82 -7.91 -5.36 10.69
CA LEU A 82 -8.14 -6.05 9.43
C LEU A 82 -8.02 -7.56 9.58
N TRP A 83 -7.00 -8.04 10.32
CA TRP A 83 -6.77 -9.46 10.56
C TRP A 83 -7.89 -10.12 11.37
N GLN A 84 -8.40 -9.43 12.39
CA GLN A 84 -9.46 -9.94 13.27
C GLN A 84 -10.86 -9.87 12.64
N THR A 85 -11.08 -8.93 11.72
CA THR A 85 -12.38 -8.74 11.06
C THR A 85 -12.72 -9.93 10.16
N LYS A 86 -13.87 -10.57 10.38
CA LYS A 86 -14.24 -11.79 9.65
C LYS A 86 -15.03 -11.49 8.38
N TYR A 87 -15.84 -10.43 8.40
CA TYR A 87 -16.74 -10.12 7.30
C TYR A 87 -16.61 -8.67 6.86
N LYS A 88 -16.61 -8.43 5.54
CA LYS A 88 -16.50 -7.10 4.93
C LYS A 88 -17.41 -6.05 5.58
N HIS A 89 -18.67 -6.39 5.88
CA HIS A 89 -19.65 -5.46 6.42
C HIS A 89 -19.34 -4.97 7.85
N GLU A 90 -18.39 -5.61 8.54
CA GLU A 90 -17.92 -5.23 9.87
C GLU A 90 -16.80 -4.18 9.81
N LEU A 91 -16.18 -3.92 8.64
CA LEU A 91 -15.10 -2.94 8.51
C LEU A 91 -15.48 -1.55 9.03
N LYS A 92 -16.74 -1.14 8.85
CA LYS A 92 -17.26 0.13 9.38
C LYS A 92 -17.14 0.27 10.90
N ASN A 93 -17.08 -0.85 11.63
CA ASN A 93 -16.99 -0.85 13.09
C ASN A 93 -15.57 -0.58 13.60
N VAL A 94 -14.56 -0.74 12.72
CA VAL A 94 -13.13 -0.54 13.01
C VAL A 94 -12.51 0.56 12.16
N TYR A 95 -13.34 1.37 11.51
CA TYR A 95 -12.88 2.52 10.73
C TYR A 95 -12.28 3.60 11.65
N ARG A 96 -11.19 4.20 11.20
CA ARG A 96 -10.49 5.30 11.89
C ARG A 96 -10.49 6.57 11.05
N PRO A 97 -10.66 7.76 11.65
CA PRO A 97 -10.51 9.01 10.93
C PRO A 97 -9.07 9.25 10.48
N GLU A 98 -8.08 8.69 11.19
CA GLU A 98 -6.67 8.76 10.82
C GLU A 98 -6.34 7.86 9.61
N ILE A 99 -5.27 8.21 8.90
CA ILE A 99 -4.69 7.38 7.84
C ILE A 99 -3.58 6.55 8.46
N ILE A 100 -3.66 5.24 8.32
CA ILE A 100 -2.60 4.29 8.64
C ILE A 100 -1.78 4.11 7.35
N LEU A 101 -0.56 4.65 7.37
CA LEU A 101 0.36 4.66 6.23
C LEU A 101 1.53 3.71 6.50
N HIS A 102 1.74 2.76 5.59
CA HIS A 102 2.94 1.94 5.54
C HIS A 102 3.88 2.43 4.43
N LEU A 103 5.18 2.43 4.72
CA LEU A 103 6.24 2.76 3.79
C LEU A 103 7.21 1.58 3.82
N ASP A 104 7.17 0.76 2.77
CA ASP A 104 7.75 -0.57 2.82
C ASP A 104 8.98 -0.65 1.91
N ALA A 105 10.12 -1.01 2.52
CA ALA A 105 11.34 -1.31 1.79
C ALA A 105 11.22 -2.61 0.98
N ALA A 106 10.44 -3.56 1.51
CA ALA A 106 10.19 -4.84 0.90
C ALA A 106 8.88 -5.43 1.44
N MET A 107 8.15 -6.13 0.58
CA MET A 107 6.96 -6.89 0.95
C MET A 107 7.08 -8.31 0.40
N ARG A 108 6.50 -9.27 1.11
CA ARG A 108 6.38 -10.64 0.63
C ARG A 108 5.35 -10.71 -0.50
N GLY A 109 5.57 -11.56 -1.49
CA GLY A 109 4.56 -11.89 -2.50
C GLY A 109 3.31 -12.52 -1.91
N LEU A 110 2.23 -12.54 -2.68
CA LEU A 110 0.95 -13.14 -2.31
C LEU A 110 0.99 -14.68 -2.38
N GLY A 111 1.50 -15.24 -3.48
CA GLY A 111 1.32 -16.64 -3.82
C GLY A 111 -0.14 -17.00 -4.09
N ASN A 112 -0.46 -18.30 -3.96
CA ASN A 112 -1.82 -18.83 -4.13
C ASN A 112 -2.12 -19.93 -3.08
N ALA A 113 -1.60 -19.78 -1.86
CA ALA A 113 -1.60 -20.82 -0.82
C ALA A 113 -2.99 -21.19 -0.27
N SER A 114 -4.07 -20.52 -0.70
CA SER A 114 -5.45 -20.95 -0.44
C SER A 114 -5.77 -22.30 -1.10
N CYS A 115 -5.23 -22.54 -2.31
CA CYS A 115 -5.32 -23.79 -3.04
C CYS A 115 -4.20 -23.84 -4.09
N GLY A 116 -2.95 -23.98 -3.63
CA GLY A 116 -1.79 -23.87 -4.50
C GLY A 116 -0.49 -23.59 -3.74
N PRO A 117 0.59 -23.22 -4.45
CA PRO A 117 1.85 -22.89 -3.81
C PRO A 117 1.78 -21.55 -3.09
N GLY A 118 2.68 -21.34 -2.13
CA GLY A 118 3.03 -20.00 -1.67
C GLY A 118 3.71 -19.17 -2.76
N PRO A 119 4.19 -17.96 -2.42
CA PRO A 119 5.04 -17.17 -3.30
C PRO A 119 6.24 -17.98 -3.77
N LEU A 120 6.67 -17.73 -5.00
CA LEU A 120 7.91 -18.31 -5.51
C LEU A 120 9.11 -17.79 -4.69
N PRO A 121 10.23 -18.54 -4.60
CA PRO A 121 11.36 -18.16 -3.75
C PRO A 121 11.90 -16.73 -3.97
N GLN A 122 11.86 -16.21 -5.20
CA GLN A 122 12.29 -14.84 -5.50
C GLN A 122 11.36 -13.74 -4.95
N TYR A 123 10.15 -14.09 -4.50
CA TYR A 123 9.16 -13.18 -3.89
C TYR A 123 9.01 -13.42 -2.38
N GLU A 124 9.81 -14.32 -1.80
CA GLU A 124 9.92 -14.48 -0.36
C GLU A 124 10.95 -13.50 0.22
N LEU A 125 10.67 -12.99 1.42
CA LEU A 125 11.63 -12.16 2.14
C LEU A 125 12.81 -13.03 2.60
N GLN A 126 14.00 -12.62 2.18
CA GLN A 126 15.25 -13.25 2.57
C GLN A 126 15.76 -12.69 3.91
N GLU A 127 16.48 -13.51 4.66
CA GLU A 127 17.21 -13.10 5.88
C GLU A 127 18.44 -12.26 5.50
N LYS A 128 18.19 -11.00 5.15
CA LYS A 128 19.20 -10.01 4.78
C LYS A 128 18.79 -8.62 5.24
N SER A 129 19.73 -7.68 5.22
CA SER A 129 19.41 -6.27 5.41
C SER A 129 18.71 -5.69 4.19
N TYR A 130 17.62 -4.95 4.43
CA TYR A 130 16.96 -4.10 3.46
C TYR A 130 17.22 -2.65 3.85
N SER A 131 17.71 -1.85 2.91
CA SER A 131 18.00 -0.44 3.11
C SER A 131 17.22 0.37 2.10
N TYR A 132 16.54 1.39 2.59
CA TYR A 132 15.76 2.33 1.79
C TYR A 132 15.75 3.67 2.51
N GLY A 133 15.51 4.73 1.76
CA GLY A 133 15.47 6.08 2.26
C GLY A 133 14.34 6.87 1.61
N PHE A 134 13.75 7.75 2.38
CA PHE A 134 12.76 8.71 1.91
C PHE A 134 12.87 10.01 2.69
N VAL A 135 12.32 11.07 2.11
CA VAL A 135 12.13 12.36 2.79
C VAL A 135 10.65 12.66 2.88
N ILE A 136 10.25 13.29 3.99
CA ILE A 136 8.91 13.82 4.19
C ILE A 136 9.01 15.34 4.13
N GLU A 137 8.29 15.95 3.20
CA GLU A 137 8.36 17.37 2.89
C GLU A 137 6.94 17.96 2.89
N PRO A 138 6.70 19.14 3.49
CA PRO A 138 5.40 19.79 3.40
C PRO A 138 5.11 20.24 1.96
N ILE A 139 3.84 20.21 1.55
CA ILE A 139 3.37 20.74 0.26
C ILE A 139 2.13 21.62 0.46
N LYS A 140 1.97 22.59 -0.45
CA LYS A 140 0.89 23.56 -0.49
C LYS A 140 0.43 23.76 -1.93
#